data_AF-A0A562KSF4-F1
#
_entry.id   AF-A0A562KSF4-F1
#
_cell.length_a   1.000
_cell.length_b   1.000
_cell.length_c   1.000
_cell.angle_alpha   90.00
_cell.angle_beta   90.00
_cell.angle_gamma   90.00
#
_symmetry.space_group_name_H-M   'P 1'
#
loop_
_entity.id
_entity.type
_entity.pdbx_description
1 polymer ?
#
loop_
_entity_poly.entity_id
_entity_poly.type
_entity_poly.pdbx_seq_one_letter_code
_entity_poly.pdbx_strand_id
1 'polypeptide(L)'
;MTIGEGKVVWLFFENITEYLFSLFSKKIKNQVEIIDELESKLKFEFDISISDLMENNSIKIQNAIQKIEVYFLDEIIESIYFCVKSKARSRVINKLKSIKNLDSKLLDLIQIADNKSSKLCLSRNNIKNSLQHSLRN
;
A
#
# COMPACT_ATOMS: atom_id res chain seq x y z
N MET A 1 -10.29 -49.17 -25.50
CA MET A 1 -10.03 -47.84 -24.92
C MET A 1 -9.41 -48.05 -23.56
N THR A 2 -8.09 -47.91 -23.51
CA THR A 2 -7.21 -48.34 -22.42
C THR A 2 -7.21 -47.31 -21.29
N ILE A 3 -7.38 -47.79 -20.07
CA ILE A 3 -7.45 -47.03 -18.80
C ILE A 3 -6.22 -46.11 -18.55
N GLY A 4 -5.18 -46.22 -19.37
CA GLY A 4 -3.98 -45.36 -19.34
C GLY A 4 -4.10 -44.02 -20.06
N GLU A 5 -4.91 -43.91 -21.11
CA GLU A 5 -4.99 -42.67 -21.93
C GLU A 5 -5.65 -41.53 -21.16
N GLY A 6 -6.67 -41.83 -20.35
CA GLY A 6 -7.35 -40.83 -19.51
C GLY A 6 -6.48 -40.30 -18.36
N LYS A 7 -5.57 -41.12 -17.81
CA LYS A 7 -4.67 -40.70 -16.72
C LYS A 7 -3.57 -39.75 -17.19
N VAL A 8 -3.04 -39.97 -18.40
CA VAL A 8 -1.98 -39.10 -18.97
C VAL A 8 -2.56 -37.72 -19.29
N VAL A 9 -3.76 -37.66 -19.85
CA VAL A 9 -4.47 -36.39 -20.10
C VAL A 9 -4.77 -35.67 -18.78
N TRP A 10 -5.21 -36.40 -17.75
CA TRP A 10 -5.54 -35.80 -16.46
C TRP A 10 -4.31 -35.22 -15.74
N LEU A 11 -3.18 -35.94 -15.73
CA LEU A 11 -1.89 -35.44 -15.22
C LEU A 11 -1.37 -34.23 -16.01
N PHE A 12 -1.61 -34.19 -17.32
CA PHE A 12 -1.23 -33.04 -18.14
C PHE A 12 -2.08 -31.81 -17.82
N PHE A 13 -3.38 -32.00 -17.59
CA PHE A 13 -4.27 -30.95 -17.13
C PHE A 13 -3.88 -30.42 -15.75
N GLU A 14 -3.58 -31.28 -14.77
CA GLU A 14 -3.13 -30.83 -13.44
C GLU A 14 -1.84 -30.00 -13.54
N ASN A 15 -0.83 -30.48 -14.27
CA ASN A 15 0.43 -29.76 -14.43
C ASN A 15 0.26 -28.42 -15.15
N ILE A 16 -0.59 -28.36 -16.18
CA ILE A 16 -0.91 -27.09 -16.85
C ILE A 16 -1.67 -26.16 -15.92
N THR A 17 -2.58 -26.69 -15.11
CA THR A 17 -3.37 -25.86 -14.17
C THR A 17 -2.47 -25.29 -13.08
N GLU A 18 -1.55 -26.08 -12.53
CA GLU A 18 -0.51 -25.62 -11.59
C GLU A 18 0.42 -24.60 -12.24
N TYR A 19 0.85 -24.84 -13.47
CA TYR A 19 1.70 -23.91 -14.22
C TYR A 19 0.98 -22.59 -14.52
N LEU A 20 -0.28 -22.63 -14.94
CA LEU A 20 -1.11 -21.44 -15.15
C LEU A 20 -1.39 -20.74 -13.82
N PHE A 21 -1.67 -21.46 -12.73
CA PHE A 21 -1.75 -20.87 -11.39
C PHE A 21 -0.44 -20.21 -11.00
N SER A 22 0.72 -20.77 -11.35
CA SER A 22 2.04 -20.18 -11.07
C SER A 22 2.30 -18.91 -11.91
N LEU A 23 1.80 -18.86 -13.15
CA LEU A 23 1.94 -17.71 -14.04
C LEU A 23 0.96 -16.57 -13.70
N PHE A 24 -0.25 -16.91 -13.26
CA PHE A 24 -1.30 -15.94 -12.93
C PHE A 24 -1.40 -15.63 -11.44
N SER A 25 -0.68 -16.35 -10.59
CA SER A 25 -0.36 -15.87 -9.25
C SER A 25 0.64 -14.72 -9.39
N LYS A 26 0.13 -13.53 -9.74
CA LYS A 26 0.74 -12.27 -9.29
C LYS A 26 1.15 -12.54 -7.86
N LYS A 27 2.46 -12.58 -7.56
CA LYS A 27 2.94 -12.71 -6.18
C LYS A 27 2.15 -11.71 -5.36
N ILE A 28 1.26 -12.20 -4.52
CA ILE A 28 0.46 -11.36 -3.64
C ILE A 28 1.50 -10.78 -2.70
N LYS A 29 1.89 -9.53 -2.97
CA LYS A 29 2.94 -8.88 -2.19
C LYS A 29 2.44 -8.80 -0.77
N ASN A 30 3.28 -9.26 0.16
CA ASN A 30 2.95 -9.06 1.55
C ASN A 30 3.12 -7.57 1.90
N GLN A 31 2.56 -7.14 3.01
CA GLN A 31 2.59 -5.72 3.40
C GLN A 31 4.00 -5.16 3.63
N VAL A 32 4.96 -6.02 3.99
CA VAL A 32 6.37 -5.60 4.14
C VAL A 32 6.97 -5.29 2.77
N GLU A 33 6.73 -6.14 1.78
CA GLU A 33 7.19 -5.91 0.41
C GLU A 33 6.57 -4.62 -0.18
N ILE A 34 5.28 -4.40 0.05
CA ILE A 34 4.58 -3.18 -0.41
C ILE A 34 5.21 -1.92 0.19
N ILE A 35 5.42 -1.88 1.51
CA ILE A 35 5.93 -0.68 2.16
C ILE A 35 7.40 -0.42 1.82
N ASP A 36 8.21 -1.47 1.64
CA ASP A 36 9.63 -1.34 1.29
C ASP A 36 9.82 -0.89 -0.18
N GLU A 37 8.98 -1.37 -1.10
CA GLU A 37 8.93 -0.87 -2.48
C GLU A 37 8.50 0.59 -2.53
N LEU A 38 7.47 0.95 -1.76
CA LEU A 38 6.97 2.32 -1.70
C LEU A 38 8.00 3.28 -1.10
N GLU A 39 8.71 2.87 -0.04
CA GLU A 39 9.84 3.60 0.54
C GLU A 39 10.96 3.80 -0.50
N SER A 40 11.27 2.76 -1.28
CA SER A 40 12.31 2.83 -2.31
C SER A 40 11.92 3.78 -3.44
N LYS A 41 10.66 3.73 -3.89
CA LYS A 41 10.14 4.61 -4.95
C LYS A 41 10.11 6.07 -4.52
N LEU A 42 9.65 6.35 -3.30
CA LEU A 42 9.66 7.71 -2.75
C LEU A 42 11.07 8.31 -2.67
N LYS A 43 12.06 7.51 -2.24
CA LYS A 43 13.46 7.95 -2.21
C LYS A 43 14.00 8.22 -3.60
N PHE A 44 13.71 7.33 -4.56
CA PHE A 44 14.24 7.44 -5.90
C PHE A 44 13.64 8.62 -6.68
N GLU A 45 12.32 8.78 -6.64
CA GLU A 45 11.62 9.78 -7.47
C GLU A 45 11.52 11.16 -6.80
N PHE A 46 11.51 11.22 -5.47
CA PHE A 46 11.21 12.44 -4.72
C PHE A 46 12.23 12.80 -3.64
N ASP A 47 13.26 11.98 -3.41
CA ASP A 47 14.29 12.17 -2.39
C ASP A 47 13.72 12.41 -0.98
N ILE A 48 12.67 11.64 -0.65
CA ILE A 48 11.99 11.63 0.65
C ILE A 48 11.71 10.19 1.10
N SER A 49 11.61 9.95 2.41
CA SER A 49 11.12 8.69 2.99
C SER A 49 9.65 8.78 3.41
N ILE A 50 9.03 7.62 3.65
CA ILE A 50 7.67 7.55 4.22
C ILE A 50 7.64 8.21 5.61
N SER A 51 8.73 8.08 6.38
CA SER A 51 8.82 8.73 7.69
C SER A 51 8.82 10.26 7.56
N ASP A 52 9.54 10.78 6.56
CA ASP A 52 9.59 12.23 6.31
C ASP A 52 8.21 12.76 5.93
N LEU A 53 7.46 12.02 5.08
CA LEU A 53 6.07 12.35 4.76
C LEU A 53 5.18 12.49 6.00
N MET A 54 5.36 11.62 6.99
CA MET A 54 4.60 11.69 8.23
C MET A 54 5.08 12.84 9.13
N GLU A 55 6.34 13.25 9.07
CA GLU A 55 6.86 14.35 9.89
C GLU A 55 6.43 15.72 9.36
N ASN A 56 6.18 15.85 8.05
CA ASN A 56 5.51 16.96 7.34
C ASN A 56 5.97 18.40 7.70
N ASN A 57 7.13 18.54 8.37
CA ASN A 57 7.59 19.79 8.96
C ASN A 57 8.55 20.60 8.08
N SER A 58 8.89 20.12 6.88
CA SER A 58 9.81 20.84 5.99
C SER A 58 9.15 21.28 4.69
N ILE A 59 9.54 22.47 4.23
CA ILE A 59 9.17 23.02 2.91
C ILE A 59 9.56 22.05 1.78
N LYS A 60 10.67 21.32 1.95
CA LYS A 60 11.11 20.28 0.99
C LYS A 60 10.05 19.18 0.84
N ILE A 61 9.50 18.69 1.96
CA ILE A 61 8.49 17.64 1.97
C ILE A 61 7.18 18.14 1.35
N GLN A 62 6.75 19.36 1.69
CA GLN A 62 5.54 19.95 1.11
C GLN A 62 5.65 20.09 -0.42
N ASN A 63 6.79 20.58 -0.92
CA ASN A 63 7.05 20.70 -2.34
C ASN A 63 7.10 19.33 -3.04
N ALA A 64 7.67 18.32 -2.39
CA ALA A 64 7.70 16.96 -2.92
C ALA A 64 6.28 16.37 -2.98
N ILE A 65 5.49 16.51 -1.91
CA ILE A 65 4.09 16.09 -1.86
C ILE A 65 3.28 16.75 -2.98
N GLN A 66 3.50 18.04 -3.25
CA GLN A 66 2.80 18.74 -4.34
C GLN A 66 3.08 18.15 -5.73
N LYS A 67 4.28 17.60 -5.96
CA LYS A 67 4.65 16.94 -7.22
C LYS A 67 4.09 15.52 -7.35
N ILE A 68 3.75 14.87 -6.23
CA ILE A 68 3.18 13.52 -6.25
C ILE A 68 1.77 13.55 -6.85
N GLU A 69 1.54 12.71 -7.87
CA GLU A 69 0.21 12.54 -8.46
C GLU A 69 -0.78 11.93 -7.47
N VAL A 70 -2.05 12.28 -7.58
CA VAL A 70 -3.06 11.91 -6.56
C VAL A 70 -3.24 10.40 -6.44
N TYR A 71 -3.11 9.64 -7.53
CA TYR A 71 -3.22 8.18 -7.49
C TYR A 71 -2.10 7.57 -6.63
N PHE A 72 -0.90 8.14 -6.71
CA PHE A 72 0.24 7.65 -5.94
C PHE A 72 0.13 8.07 -4.48
N LEU A 73 -0.43 9.26 -4.22
CA LEU A 73 -0.80 9.70 -2.88
C LEU A 73 -1.83 8.76 -2.22
N ASP A 74 -2.82 8.30 -2.98
CA ASP A 74 -3.81 7.32 -2.51
C ASP A 74 -3.14 5.98 -2.16
N GLU A 75 -2.25 5.49 -3.02
CA GLU A 75 -1.47 4.26 -2.78
C GLU A 75 -0.61 4.37 -1.50
N ILE A 76 0.03 5.53 -1.27
CA ILE A 76 0.80 5.81 -0.05
C ILE A 76 -0.10 5.76 1.19
N ILE A 77 -1.24 6.46 1.16
CA ILE A 77 -2.19 6.52 2.29
C ILE A 77 -2.67 5.11 2.64
N GLU A 78 -3.11 4.34 1.65
CA GLU A 78 -3.60 2.98 1.84
C GLU A 78 -2.51 2.07 2.41
N SER A 79 -1.33 2.08 1.79
CA SER A 79 -0.22 1.22 2.18
C SER A 79 0.18 1.47 3.63
N ILE A 80 0.34 2.73 4.02
CA ILE A 80 0.69 3.09 5.40
C ILE A 80 -0.40 2.63 6.36
N TYR A 81 -1.67 2.94 6.06
CA TYR A 81 -2.79 2.57 6.92
C TYR A 81 -2.86 1.06 7.16
N PHE A 82 -2.85 0.26 6.10
CA PHE A 82 -2.95 -1.19 6.21
C PHE A 82 -1.72 -1.82 6.86
N CYS A 83 -0.52 -1.31 6.60
CA CYS A 83 0.71 -1.80 7.23
C CYS A 83 0.74 -1.52 8.74
N VAL A 84 0.25 -0.36 9.16
CA VAL A 84 0.23 0.03 10.57
C VAL A 84 -0.83 -0.75 11.33
N LYS A 85 -2.00 -1.01 10.74
CA LYS A 85 -3.07 -1.77 11.38
C LYS A 85 -2.86 -3.29 11.34
N SER A 86 -1.84 -3.78 10.64
CA SER A 86 -1.56 -5.22 10.59
C SER A 86 -0.61 -5.72 11.67
N LYS A 87 -0.48 -7.05 11.71
CA LYS A 87 0.50 -7.76 12.54
C LYS A 87 1.91 -7.80 11.92
N ALA A 88 2.11 -7.24 10.72
CA ALA A 88 3.41 -7.23 10.06
C ALA A 88 4.45 -6.44 10.86
N ARG A 89 5.70 -6.88 10.74
CA ARG A 89 6.86 -6.29 11.42
C ARG A 89 7.97 -6.09 10.39
N SER A 90 8.35 -4.83 10.18
CA SER A 90 9.55 -4.43 9.46
C SER A 90 10.15 -3.20 10.13
N ARG A 91 11.37 -2.83 9.80
CA ARG A 91 12.01 -1.62 10.34
C ARG A 91 11.17 -0.38 10.06
N VAL A 92 10.66 -0.25 8.83
CA VAL A 92 9.83 0.89 8.40
C VAL A 92 8.48 0.86 9.11
N ILE A 93 7.80 -0.30 9.17
CA ILE A 93 6.50 -0.42 9.84
C ILE A 93 6.60 -0.11 11.33
N ASN A 94 7.64 -0.62 12.00
CA ASN A 94 7.86 -0.34 13.42
C ASN A 94 8.13 1.16 13.65
N LYS A 95 8.87 1.80 12.74
CA LYS A 95 9.10 3.25 12.77
C LYS A 95 7.79 4.03 12.57
N LEU A 96 6.93 3.60 11.64
CA LEU A 96 5.62 4.24 11.44
C LEU A 96 4.73 4.09 12.66
N LYS A 97 4.65 2.88 13.24
CA LYS A 97 3.88 2.60 14.46
C LYS A 97 4.35 3.41 15.68
N SER A 98 5.61 3.85 15.72
CA SER A 98 6.14 4.69 16.80
C SER A 98 5.90 6.19 16.61
N ILE A 99 5.37 6.63 15.46
CA ILE A 99 5.06 8.04 15.20
C ILE A 99 3.86 8.46 16.05
N LYS A 100 4.06 9.48 16.88
CA LYS A 100 2.97 10.12 17.63
C LYS A 100 1.98 10.78 16.67
N ASN A 101 0.69 10.64 16.96
CA ASN A 101 -0.42 11.21 16.19
C ASN A 101 -0.43 10.79 14.72
N LEU A 102 0.01 9.56 14.42
CA LEU A 102 0.03 9.02 13.06
C LEU A 102 -1.36 9.10 12.38
N ASP A 103 -2.43 8.76 13.11
CA ASP A 103 -3.80 8.82 12.59
C ASP A 103 -4.16 10.25 12.13
N SER A 104 -3.75 11.29 12.89
CA SER A 104 -3.93 12.70 12.49
C SER A 104 -3.11 13.06 11.26
N LYS A 105 -1.85 12.60 11.19
CA LYS A 105 -0.95 12.87 10.06
C LYS A 105 -1.45 12.23 8.76
N LEU A 106 -2.05 11.03 8.86
CA LEU A 106 -2.73 10.39 7.74
C LEU A 106 -3.95 11.18 7.29
N LEU A 107 -4.72 11.78 8.22
CA LEU A 107 -5.83 12.67 7.85
C LEU A 107 -5.34 13.93 7.12
N ASP A 108 -4.21 14.49 7.51
CA ASP A 108 -3.62 15.63 6.80
C ASP A 108 -3.24 15.27 5.35
N LEU A 109 -2.63 14.10 5.14
CA LEU A 109 -2.33 13.60 3.79
C LEU A 109 -3.59 13.34 2.97
N ILE A 110 -4.63 12.78 3.60
CA ILE A 110 -5.94 12.60 2.95
C ILE A 110 -6.52 13.95 2.52
N GLN A 111 -6.42 14.98 3.37
CA GLN A 111 -6.89 16.31 3.03
C GLN A 111 -6.11 16.90 1.85
N ILE A 112 -4.79 16.67 1.78
CA ILE A 112 -3.98 17.08 0.63
C ILE A 112 -4.43 16.35 -0.65
N ALA A 113 -4.69 15.04 -0.57
CA ALA A 113 -5.20 14.27 -1.71
C ALA A 113 -6.60 14.74 -2.16
N ASP A 114 -7.49 15.02 -1.21
CA ASP A 114 -8.83 15.59 -1.48
C ASP A 114 -8.73 16.97 -2.17
N ASN A 115 -7.78 17.81 -1.75
CA ASN A 115 -7.56 19.11 -2.38
C ASN A 115 -7.03 19.01 -3.82
N LYS A 116 -6.34 17.91 -4.16
CA LYS A 116 -5.78 17.67 -5.50
C LYS A 116 -6.75 17.01 -6.47
N SER A 117 -7.81 16.36 -5.98
CA SER A 117 -8.72 15.58 -6.82
C SER A 117 -10.17 15.96 -6.56
N SER A 118 -10.88 16.35 -7.61
CA SER A 118 -12.34 16.45 -7.60
C SER A 118 -13.04 15.10 -7.64
N LYS A 119 -12.32 14.01 -7.93
CA LYS A 119 -12.87 12.65 -7.96
C LYS A 119 -12.88 12.03 -6.56
N LEU A 120 -13.99 11.39 -6.25
CA LEU A 120 -14.23 10.66 -5.01
C LEU A 120 -13.48 9.32 -5.04
N CYS A 121 -12.58 9.11 -4.07
CA CYS A 121 -11.89 7.84 -3.86
C CYS A 121 -12.52 7.10 -2.67
N LEU A 122 -13.22 5.99 -2.93
CA LEU A 122 -13.96 5.25 -1.91
C LEU A 122 -13.04 4.72 -0.81
N SER A 123 -11.88 4.19 -1.19
CA SER A 123 -10.91 3.64 -0.24
C SER A 123 -10.35 4.71 0.69
N ARG A 124 -9.91 5.85 0.13
CA ARG A 124 -9.48 7.03 0.90
C ARG A 124 -10.56 7.50 1.87
N ASN A 125 -11.81 7.58 1.43
CA ASN A 125 -12.94 7.98 2.28
C ASN A 125 -13.20 6.99 3.42
N ASN A 126 -13.12 5.69 3.15
CA ASN A 126 -13.27 4.66 4.18
C ASN A 126 -12.16 4.76 5.24
N ILE A 127 -10.91 4.98 4.81
CA ILE A 127 -9.79 5.21 5.71
C ILE A 127 -10.01 6.48 6.52
N LYS A 128 -10.41 7.59 5.88
CA LYS A 128 -10.73 8.87 6.55
C LYS A 128 -11.74 8.68 7.67
N ASN A 129 -12.85 8.00 7.38
CA ASN A 129 -13.90 7.72 8.36
C ASN A 129 -13.39 6.87 9.54
N SER A 130 -12.61 5.83 9.24
CA SER A 130 -12.03 4.96 10.28
C SER A 130 -11.06 5.72 11.19
N LEU A 131 -10.19 6.57 10.61
CA LEU A 131 -9.26 7.41 11.35
C LEU A 131 -9.97 8.47 12.20
N GLN A 132 -11.00 9.13 11.67
CA GLN A 132 -11.80 10.10 12.42
C GLN A 132 -12.52 9.44 13.60
N HIS A 133 -12.98 8.20 13.45
CA HIS A 133 -13.57 7.45 14.57
C HIS A 133 -12.52 7.05 15.62
N SER A 134 -11.31 6.68 15.17
CA SER A 134 -10.17 6.35 16.04
C SER A 134 -9.78 7.52 16.95
N LEU A 135 -9.83 8.75 16.43
CA LEU A 135 -9.46 9.96 17.19
C LEU A 135 -10.55 10.50 18.13
N ARG A 136 -11.80 10.04 17.97
CA ARG A 136 -12.93 10.43 18.85
C ARG A 136 -13.04 9.56 20.09
N ASN A 137 -12.43 8.38 20.07
CA ASN A 137 -12.42 7.40 21.15
C ASN A 137 -11.09 7.45 21.91
#